data_AF-A0A913XU61-F1
#
_entry.id   AF-A0A913XU61-F1
#
_cell.length_a   1.000
_cell.length_b   1.000
_cell.length_c   1.000
_cell.angle_alpha   90.00
_cell.angle_beta   90.00
_cell.angle_gamma   90.00
#
_symmetry.space_group_name_H-M   'P 1'
#
loop_
_entity.id
_entity.type
_entity.pdbx_description
1 polymer ?
#
loop_
_entity_poly.entity_id
_entity_poly.type
_entity_poly.pdbx_seq_one_letter_code
_entity_poly.pdbx_strand_id
1 'polypeptide(L)'
;MTCGKECQLGPPSKNSYMHRYSSMVKDTPKIPGYPICDKQWSSLQLKITDMAFLADTAYKIKSENKTNIANIVNNYFMDRNLQWTVESVNNKKPFFFHIRHPSSKVNVVSIRGTVDARDWFENAKMWNEIAVFQLISVALPIQHLPFEFVAFFIAKSASIDYLLHRSTYGYYFKPLEDYIKAERNASEEEYYLVGHSLGGGLAKIIGSRNKIPAIAISSPGEIYNHIKFDYTLEDVQTYTTTVRAQNDLVTWIDRSGGLIQHVECDNSDFLKCHSIYKTYCELKKKCHATTRIHCPGDPKAMDVVMERLHRNVNMNE
;
A
#
# COMPACT_ATOMS: atom_id res chain seq x y z
N MET A 1 -19.34 8.01 37.94
CA MET A 1 -18.32 9.02 37.58
C MET A 1 -18.86 9.82 36.42
N THR A 2 -19.36 11.02 36.68
CA THR A 2 -19.83 11.96 35.67
C THR A 2 -18.68 12.88 35.30
N CYS A 3 -18.25 12.81 34.05
CA CYS A 3 -17.12 13.59 33.56
C CYS A 3 -17.56 15.05 33.35
N GLY A 4 -16.86 15.99 33.99
CA GLY A 4 -17.16 17.43 34.03
C GLY A 4 -16.56 18.21 32.86
N LYS A 5 -16.51 19.55 33.00
CA LYS A 5 -15.99 20.50 31.99
C LYS A 5 -14.53 20.30 31.59
N GLU A 6 -13.79 19.46 32.30
CA GLU A 6 -12.38 19.15 32.03
C GLU A 6 -12.18 18.07 30.96
N CYS A 7 -13.27 17.47 30.47
CA CYS A 7 -13.22 16.47 29.40
C CYS A 7 -13.47 17.03 27.99
N GLN A 8 -13.53 18.35 27.81
CA GLN A 8 -13.73 18.93 26.49
C GLN A 8 -12.39 19.00 25.74
N LEU A 9 -12.31 18.28 24.62
CA LEU A 9 -11.26 18.49 23.62
C LEU A 9 -11.46 19.88 23.00
N GLY A 10 -10.56 20.81 23.33
CA GLY A 10 -10.57 22.19 22.83
C GLY A 10 -11.01 23.21 23.89
N PRO A 11 -10.49 24.45 23.83
CA PRO A 11 -10.79 25.46 24.84
C PRO A 11 -12.30 25.78 24.84
N PRO A 12 -12.91 26.00 26.01
CA PRO A 12 -14.30 26.41 26.11
C PRO A 12 -14.46 27.75 25.38
N SER A 13 -15.27 27.76 24.33
CA SER A 13 -15.45 28.94 23.49
C SER A 13 -16.04 30.09 24.31
N LYS A 14 -15.22 31.12 24.56
CA LYS A 14 -15.75 32.45 24.84
C LYS A 14 -15.99 33.11 23.49
N ASN A 15 -17.28 33.28 23.17
CA ASN A 15 -17.73 34.13 22.09
C ASN A 15 -17.12 35.52 22.23
N SER A 16 -16.17 35.83 21.35
CA SER A 16 -15.87 37.18 20.90
C SER A 16 -14.74 37.08 19.88
N TYR A 17 -15.04 36.95 18.59
CA TYR A 17 -14.32 37.61 17.48
C TYR A 17 -15.14 37.41 16.21
N MET A 18 -16.17 38.24 16.08
CA MET A 18 -16.71 38.60 14.78
C MET A 18 -15.67 39.52 14.11
N HIS A 19 -14.70 38.93 13.39
CA HIS A 19 -13.73 39.70 12.61
C HIS A 19 -13.67 39.20 11.16
N ARG A 20 -14.22 40.06 10.28
CA ARG A 20 -13.89 40.26 8.86
C ARG A 20 -13.76 39.02 7.98
N TYR A 21 -14.91 38.52 7.53
CA TYR A 21 -15.03 37.62 6.36
C TYR A 21 -15.05 38.39 5.03
N SER A 22 -14.21 39.41 4.88
CA SER A 22 -14.18 40.25 3.67
C SER A 22 -12.79 40.78 3.41
N SER A 23 -11.87 39.91 2.98
CA SER A 23 -10.73 40.24 2.09
C SER A 23 -9.72 39.09 1.95
N MET A 24 -10.13 37.82 2.02
CA MET A 24 -9.21 36.70 1.80
C MET A 24 -9.57 35.94 0.53
N VAL A 25 -8.85 36.35 -0.51
CA VAL A 25 -8.32 35.52 -1.60
C VAL A 25 -9.31 35.05 -2.66
N LYS A 26 -9.11 35.59 -3.88
CA LYS A 26 -9.50 34.98 -5.15
C LYS A 26 -8.65 33.71 -5.40
N ASP A 27 -8.70 32.75 -4.48
CA ASP A 27 -8.16 31.41 -4.71
C ASP A 27 -9.36 30.52 -4.98
N THR A 28 -9.45 30.02 -6.22
CA THR A 28 -10.26 28.84 -6.52
C THR A 28 -10.04 27.80 -5.42
N PRO A 29 -11.10 27.24 -4.79
CA PRO A 29 -10.94 26.25 -3.74
C PRO A 29 -10.06 25.12 -4.26
N LYS A 30 -8.87 24.95 -3.67
CA LYS A 30 -8.07 23.75 -3.92
C LYS A 30 -8.92 22.58 -3.45
N ILE A 31 -9.34 21.72 -4.38
CA ILE A 31 -10.07 20.51 -4.06
C ILE A 31 -9.20 19.73 -3.07
N PRO A 32 -9.69 19.45 -1.84
CA PRO A 32 -8.87 18.78 -0.84
C PRO A 32 -8.50 17.38 -1.33
N GLY A 33 -7.22 17.00 -1.17
CA GLY A 33 -6.72 15.67 -1.47
C GLY A 33 -7.20 14.63 -0.46
N TYR A 34 -6.80 13.37 -0.66
CA TYR A 34 -7.06 12.33 0.33
C TYR A 34 -6.27 12.57 1.64
N PRO A 35 -6.82 12.19 2.80
CA PRO A 35 -6.10 12.32 4.08
C PRO A 35 -4.71 11.65 4.09
N ILE A 36 -4.52 10.56 3.35
CA ILE A 36 -3.21 9.90 3.25
C ILE A 36 -2.14 10.71 2.51
N CYS A 37 -2.52 11.75 1.75
CA CYS A 37 -1.60 12.50 0.90
C CYS A 37 -0.52 13.24 1.70
N ASP A 38 -0.85 13.66 2.91
CA ASP A 38 0.08 14.35 3.82
C ASP A 38 0.90 13.37 4.67
N LYS A 39 0.58 12.07 4.62
CA LYS A 39 1.34 11.06 5.35
C LYS A 39 2.67 10.80 4.66
N GLN A 40 3.72 10.84 5.47
CA GLN A 40 5.09 10.59 5.06
C GLN A 40 5.65 9.41 5.85
N TRP A 41 6.48 8.62 5.18
CA TRP A 41 7.21 7.50 5.77
C TRP A 41 8.71 7.76 5.65
N SER A 42 9.44 7.24 6.62
CA SER A 42 10.90 7.35 6.76
C SER A 42 11.46 8.76 6.92
N SER A 43 12.72 8.82 7.33
CA SER A 43 13.52 10.05 7.31
C SER A 43 13.62 10.69 5.92
N LEU A 44 13.36 9.93 4.86
CA LEU A 44 13.31 10.43 3.48
C LEU A 44 11.97 11.06 3.10
N GLN A 45 10.97 11.07 3.97
CA GLN A 45 9.64 11.63 3.66
C GLN A 45 9.05 11.02 2.36
N LEU A 46 9.11 9.70 2.24
CA LEU A 46 8.47 8.97 1.16
C LEU A 46 6.96 9.17 1.23
N LYS A 47 6.32 9.45 0.10
CA LYS A 47 4.86 9.65 0.02
C LYS A 47 4.15 8.37 -0.42
N ILE A 48 2.82 8.36 -0.33
CA ILE A 48 2.03 7.19 -0.73
C ILE A 48 2.20 6.85 -2.21
N THR A 49 2.43 7.85 -3.07
CA THR A 49 2.74 7.64 -4.49
C THR A 49 4.10 6.96 -4.68
N ASP A 50 5.09 7.28 -3.84
CA ASP A 50 6.41 6.63 -3.90
C ASP A 50 6.29 5.15 -3.51
N MET A 51 5.51 4.86 -2.46
CA MET A 51 5.21 3.49 -2.05
C MET A 51 4.44 2.72 -3.14
N ALA A 52 3.42 3.34 -3.75
CA ALA A 52 2.68 2.75 -4.86
C ALA A 52 3.57 2.49 -6.08
N PHE A 53 4.50 3.40 -6.41
CA PHE A 53 5.47 3.19 -7.48
C PHE A 53 6.41 2.00 -7.18
N LEU A 54 6.89 1.86 -5.95
CA LEU A 54 7.76 0.75 -5.55
C LEU A 54 7.02 -0.60 -5.60
N ALA A 55 5.76 -0.65 -5.16
CA ALA A 55 4.91 -1.82 -5.34
C ALA A 55 4.69 -2.19 -6.82
N ASP A 56 4.48 -1.21 -7.69
CA ASP A 56 4.28 -1.41 -9.13
C ASP A 56 5.57 -1.89 -9.82
N THR A 57 6.72 -1.36 -9.38
CA THR A 57 8.04 -1.71 -9.91
C THR A 57 8.32 -3.21 -9.79
N ALA A 58 7.82 -3.87 -8.74
CA ALA A 58 7.97 -5.30 -8.57
C ALA A 58 7.42 -6.11 -9.76
N TYR A 59 6.39 -5.63 -10.46
CA TYR A 59 5.82 -6.26 -11.65
C TYR A 59 6.63 -6.01 -12.93
N LYS A 60 7.34 -4.88 -13.00
CA LYS A 60 8.10 -4.46 -14.17
C LYS A 60 9.45 -5.17 -14.28
N ILE A 61 9.96 -5.69 -13.17
CA ILE A 61 11.23 -6.39 -13.12
C ILE A 61 11.06 -7.80 -13.71
N LYS A 62 11.72 -8.03 -14.84
CA LYS A 62 11.74 -9.32 -15.55
C LYS A 62 13.06 -10.08 -15.37
N SER A 63 14.10 -9.42 -14.84
CA SER A 63 15.45 -9.98 -14.69
C SER A 63 16.02 -9.65 -13.31
N GLU A 64 16.89 -10.51 -12.78
CA GLU A 64 17.64 -10.27 -11.54
C GLU A 64 18.74 -9.19 -11.66
N ASN A 65 18.83 -8.52 -12.81
CA ASN A 65 19.82 -7.47 -13.02
C ASN A 65 19.57 -6.27 -12.10
N LYS A 66 20.34 -6.22 -11.00
CA LYS A 66 20.33 -5.17 -10.00
C LYS A 66 20.51 -3.77 -10.60
N THR A 67 21.36 -3.63 -11.62
CA THR A 67 21.59 -2.34 -12.29
C THR A 67 20.34 -1.82 -12.98
N ASN A 68 19.57 -2.69 -13.63
CA ASN A 68 18.31 -2.30 -14.26
C ASN A 68 17.28 -1.84 -13.22
N ILE A 69 17.16 -2.57 -12.11
CA ILE A 69 16.27 -2.22 -10.99
C ILE A 69 16.68 -0.86 -10.41
N ALA A 70 17.97 -0.66 -10.12
CA ALA A 70 18.51 0.59 -9.61
C ALA A 70 18.23 1.75 -10.58
N ASN A 71 18.41 1.55 -11.89
CA ASN A 71 18.14 2.58 -12.90
C ASN A 71 16.65 2.98 -12.91
N ILE A 72 15.73 2.02 -12.83
CA ILE A 72 14.28 2.31 -12.78
C ILE A 72 13.94 3.14 -11.54
N VAL A 73 14.43 2.72 -10.37
CA VAL A 73 14.17 3.38 -9.08
C VAL A 73 14.81 4.77 -9.04
N ASN A 74 16.09 4.89 -9.40
CA ASN A 74 16.83 6.15 -9.36
C ASN A 74 16.32 7.15 -10.40
N ASN A 75 15.84 6.68 -11.56
CA ASN A 75 15.18 7.57 -12.51
C ASN A 75 13.91 8.18 -11.92
N TYR A 76 13.09 7.41 -11.20
CA TYR A 76 11.89 7.92 -10.55
C TYR A 76 12.20 8.97 -9.47
N PHE A 77 13.24 8.73 -8.66
CA PHE A 77 13.63 9.63 -7.56
C PHE A 77 14.65 10.72 -7.95
N MET A 78 15.01 10.84 -9.23
CA MET A 78 16.05 11.76 -9.69
C MET A 78 15.75 13.22 -9.32
N ASP A 79 14.50 13.66 -9.40
CA ASP A 79 14.10 15.04 -9.07
C ASP A 79 14.23 15.36 -7.57
N ARG A 80 14.29 14.32 -6.73
CA ARG A 80 14.55 14.42 -5.29
C ARG A 80 16.01 14.17 -4.92
N ASN A 81 16.88 13.95 -5.92
CA ASN A 81 18.30 13.61 -5.74
C ASN A 81 18.55 12.44 -4.76
N LEU A 82 17.66 11.43 -4.75
CA LEU A 82 17.84 10.22 -3.94
C LEU A 82 18.47 9.13 -4.79
N GLN A 83 19.57 8.54 -4.28
CA GLN A 83 20.31 7.47 -4.94
C GLN A 83 20.19 6.17 -4.15
N TRP A 84 19.52 5.20 -4.74
CA TRP A 84 19.22 3.90 -4.16
C TRP A 84 20.14 2.82 -4.71
N THR A 85 20.52 1.88 -3.84
CA THR A 85 21.23 0.64 -4.16
C THR A 85 20.28 -0.54 -4.04
N VAL A 86 20.56 -1.62 -4.77
CA VAL A 86 19.77 -2.86 -4.73
C VAL A 86 20.54 -3.92 -3.94
N GLU A 87 20.10 -4.18 -2.73
CA GLU A 87 20.75 -5.12 -1.81
C GLU A 87 20.46 -6.57 -2.20
N SER A 88 19.21 -6.89 -2.51
CA SER A 88 18.80 -8.25 -2.83
C SER A 88 17.65 -8.29 -3.84
N VAL A 89 17.58 -9.38 -4.59
CA VAL A 89 16.48 -9.71 -5.49
C VAL A 89 16.21 -11.20 -5.35
N ASN A 90 14.96 -11.58 -5.11
CA ASN A 90 14.51 -12.96 -5.12
C ASN A 90 13.59 -13.18 -6.32
N ASN A 91 14.04 -13.96 -7.31
CA ASN A 91 13.23 -14.28 -8.49
C ASN A 91 12.20 -15.41 -8.26
N LYS A 92 12.32 -16.15 -7.15
CA LYS A 92 11.40 -17.25 -6.79
C LYS A 92 10.11 -16.69 -6.19
N LYS A 93 9.10 -17.54 -5.99
CA LYS A 93 7.89 -17.16 -5.25
C LYS A 93 8.21 -17.09 -3.75
N PRO A 94 7.87 -16.01 -3.03
CA PRO A 94 7.29 -14.76 -3.54
C PRO A 94 8.40 -13.87 -4.09
N PHE A 95 8.16 -13.23 -5.24
CA PHE A 95 9.17 -12.35 -5.82
C PHE A 95 9.27 -11.08 -4.98
N PHE A 96 10.48 -10.65 -4.66
CA PHE A 96 10.73 -9.37 -4.01
C PHE A 96 12.08 -8.79 -4.43
N PHE A 97 12.22 -7.48 -4.25
CA PHE A 97 13.52 -6.82 -4.29
C PHE A 97 13.66 -5.88 -3.11
N HIS A 98 14.89 -5.72 -2.63
CA HIS A 98 15.25 -4.87 -1.50
C HIS A 98 16.14 -3.73 -2.02
N ILE A 99 15.69 -2.50 -1.82
CA ILE A 99 16.49 -1.30 -2.05
C ILE A 99 16.86 -0.61 -0.74
N ARG A 100 18.04 0.00 -0.74
CA ARG A 100 18.56 0.77 0.38
C ARG A 100 19.01 2.14 -0.08
N HIS A 101 18.73 3.17 0.71
CA HIS A 101 19.33 4.49 0.55
C HIS A 101 20.53 4.61 1.49
N PRO A 102 21.79 4.53 0.99
CA PRO A 102 22.96 4.36 1.86
C PRO A 102 23.15 5.47 2.88
N SER A 103 22.88 6.72 2.51
CA SER A 103 23.12 7.89 3.37
C SER A 103 22.11 8.00 4.51
N SER A 104 20.85 7.68 4.26
CA SER A 104 19.78 7.79 5.26
C SER A 104 19.46 6.47 5.95
N LYS A 105 20.08 5.37 5.50
CA LYS A 105 19.85 4.02 6.05
C LYS A 105 18.36 3.65 6.06
N VAL A 106 17.70 3.96 4.94
CA VAL A 106 16.29 3.62 4.70
C VAL A 106 16.22 2.45 3.74
N ASN A 107 15.51 1.41 4.15
CA ASN A 107 15.35 0.16 3.44
C ASN A 107 13.89 -0.03 3.04
N VAL A 108 13.65 -0.35 1.77
CA VAL A 108 12.31 -0.69 1.28
C VAL A 108 12.35 -2.03 0.58
N VAL A 109 11.53 -2.97 1.04
CA VAL A 109 11.36 -4.28 0.43
C VAL A 109 10.03 -4.30 -0.32
N SER A 110 10.13 -4.38 -1.64
CA SER A 110 8.99 -4.36 -2.56
C SER A 110 8.63 -5.78 -2.96
N ILE A 111 7.39 -6.17 -2.67
CA ILE A 111 6.90 -7.54 -2.79
C ILE A 111 5.88 -7.60 -3.93
N ARG A 112 6.14 -8.48 -4.91
CA ARG A 112 5.26 -8.67 -6.06
C ARG A 112 4.06 -9.52 -5.68
N GLY A 113 2.88 -9.11 -6.14
CA GLY A 113 1.71 -9.98 -6.15
C GLY A 113 1.71 -10.96 -7.34
N THR A 114 0.54 -11.45 -7.71
CA THR A 114 0.37 -12.33 -8.87
C THR A 114 0.39 -11.51 -10.15
N VAL A 115 1.12 -11.97 -11.18
CA VAL A 115 1.22 -11.29 -12.49
C VAL A 115 -0.15 -11.20 -13.17
N ASP A 116 -0.95 -12.26 -13.06
CA ASP A 116 -2.37 -12.21 -13.41
C ASP A 116 -3.23 -12.01 -12.15
N ALA A 117 -3.97 -10.91 -12.13
CA ALA A 117 -4.92 -10.61 -11.08
C ALA A 117 -6.15 -11.51 -11.12
N ARG A 118 -6.42 -12.26 -12.19
CA ARG A 118 -7.52 -13.24 -12.28
C ARG A 118 -7.15 -14.54 -11.56
N ASP A 119 -5.91 -14.99 -11.75
CA ASP A 119 -5.36 -16.20 -11.12
C ASP A 119 -5.03 -15.98 -9.64
N TRP A 120 -5.29 -14.79 -9.10
CA TRP A 120 -4.93 -14.44 -7.75
C TRP A 120 -5.60 -15.37 -6.73
N PHE A 121 -6.85 -15.80 -6.97
CA PHE A 121 -7.59 -16.66 -6.04
C PHE A 121 -6.92 -18.03 -5.91
N GLU A 122 -6.45 -18.61 -7.03
CA GLU A 122 -5.70 -19.87 -7.03
C GLU A 122 -4.31 -19.72 -6.37
N ASN A 123 -3.69 -18.54 -6.51
CA ASN A 123 -2.38 -18.23 -5.93
C ASN A 123 -2.45 -17.74 -4.47
N ALA A 124 -3.62 -17.31 -3.98
CA ALA A 124 -3.85 -16.77 -2.64
C ALA A 124 -4.37 -17.84 -1.67
N LYS A 125 -3.86 -19.07 -1.77
CA LYS A 125 -4.21 -20.20 -0.89
C LYS A 125 -4.23 -19.80 0.59
N MET A 126 -3.35 -18.88 0.99
CA MET A 126 -3.27 -18.33 2.35
C MET A 126 -4.56 -17.68 2.87
N TRP A 127 -5.45 -17.21 2.01
CA TRP A 127 -6.74 -16.60 2.37
C TRP A 127 -7.94 -17.49 2.06
N ASN A 128 -7.74 -18.74 1.62
CA ASN A 128 -8.83 -19.61 1.18
C ASN A 128 -9.90 -19.81 2.24
N GLU A 129 -9.50 -20.05 3.49
CA GLU A 129 -10.43 -20.35 4.57
C GLU A 129 -11.36 -19.15 4.83
N ILE A 130 -10.81 -17.93 4.90
CA ILE A 130 -11.61 -16.73 5.13
C ILE A 130 -12.45 -16.38 3.89
N ALA A 131 -11.91 -16.57 2.68
CA ALA A 131 -12.65 -16.34 1.45
C ALA A 131 -13.87 -17.26 1.33
N VAL A 132 -13.68 -18.57 1.58
CA VAL A 132 -14.76 -19.57 1.58
C VAL A 132 -15.76 -19.28 2.69
N PHE A 133 -15.29 -18.94 3.90
CA PHE A 133 -16.16 -18.56 5.00
C PHE A 133 -17.03 -17.33 4.67
N GLN A 134 -16.44 -16.29 4.08
CA GLN A 134 -17.17 -15.08 3.66
C GLN A 134 -18.19 -15.39 2.55
N LEU A 135 -17.85 -16.24 1.58
CA LEU A 135 -18.76 -16.68 0.52
C LEU A 135 -19.98 -17.43 1.09
N ILE A 136 -19.75 -18.36 2.03
CA ILE A 136 -20.83 -19.09 2.71
C ILE A 136 -21.68 -18.13 3.57
N SER A 137 -21.05 -17.14 4.20
CA SER A 137 -21.73 -16.14 5.05
C SER A 137 -22.56 -15.11 4.26
N VAL A 138 -22.44 -15.06 2.93
CA VAL A 138 -23.38 -14.32 2.07
C VAL A 138 -24.66 -15.14 1.87
N ALA A 139 -24.54 -16.46 1.73
CA ALA A 139 -25.68 -17.36 1.50
C ALA A 139 -26.43 -17.72 2.80
N LEU A 140 -25.75 -17.69 3.94
CA LEU A 140 -26.31 -18.00 5.26
C LEU A 140 -26.22 -16.75 6.16
N PRO A 141 -27.19 -16.51 7.07
CA PRO A 141 -27.17 -15.37 8.01
C PRO A 141 -26.13 -15.55 9.15
N ILE A 142 -24.90 -15.93 8.81
CA ILE A 142 -23.76 -16.18 9.71
C ILE A 142 -23.05 -14.85 10.08
N GLN A 143 -23.50 -13.72 9.54
CA GLN A 143 -22.90 -12.39 9.64
C GLN A 143 -22.82 -11.81 11.07
N HIS A 144 -23.36 -12.52 12.07
CA HIS A 144 -23.38 -12.12 13.48
C HIS A 144 -22.42 -12.89 14.38
N LEU A 145 -21.56 -13.77 13.84
CA LEU A 145 -20.59 -14.46 14.67
C LEU A 145 -19.58 -13.47 15.30
N PRO A 146 -19.23 -13.65 16.59
CA PRO A 146 -18.21 -12.84 17.24
C PRO A 146 -16.90 -12.87 16.46
N PHE A 147 -16.23 -11.72 16.41
CA PHE A 147 -14.98 -11.55 15.67
C PHE A 147 -13.93 -12.64 15.99
N GLU A 148 -13.67 -12.86 17.28
CA GLU A 148 -12.70 -13.85 17.77
C GLU A 148 -13.09 -15.29 17.42
N PHE A 149 -14.39 -15.58 17.36
CA PHE A 149 -14.86 -16.90 16.97
C PHE A 149 -14.51 -17.18 15.50
N VAL A 150 -14.70 -16.20 14.62
CA VAL A 150 -14.33 -16.32 13.20
C VAL A 150 -12.83 -16.53 13.06
N ALA A 151 -12.01 -15.70 13.71
CA ALA A 151 -10.55 -15.83 13.65
C ALA A 151 -10.07 -17.20 14.17
N PHE A 152 -10.65 -17.69 15.27
CA PHE A 152 -10.36 -19.02 15.81
C PHE A 152 -10.76 -20.13 14.83
N PHE A 153 -11.94 -20.03 14.22
CA PHE A 153 -12.41 -20.99 13.22
C PHE A 153 -11.46 -21.06 12.03
N ILE A 154 -11.06 -19.90 11.47
CA ILE A 154 -10.09 -19.81 10.37
C ILE A 154 -8.75 -20.45 10.73
N ALA A 155 -8.23 -20.19 11.93
CA ALA A 155 -6.97 -20.78 12.39
C ALA A 155 -7.06 -22.31 12.55
N LYS A 156 -8.18 -22.81 13.09
CA LYS A 156 -8.39 -24.26 13.26
C LYS A 156 -8.65 -24.97 11.93
N SER A 157 -9.42 -24.38 11.01
CA SER A 157 -9.65 -24.96 9.68
C SER A 157 -8.35 -25.04 8.88
N ALA A 158 -7.50 -24.02 8.96
CA ALA A 158 -6.18 -24.03 8.34
C ALA A 158 -5.27 -25.13 8.92
N SER A 159 -5.35 -25.36 10.24
CA SER A 159 -4.59 -26.41 10.93
C SER A 159 -5.05 -27.82 10.51
N ILE A 160 -6.36 -28.01 10.32
CA ILE A 160 -6.94 -29.26 9.82
C ILE A 160 -6.52 -29.51 8.38
N ASP A 161 -6.56 -28.47 7.53
CA ASP A 161 -6.11 -28.58 6.15
C ASP A 161 -4.61 -28.89 6.03
N TYR A 162 -3.79 -28.28 6.89
CA TYR A 162 -2.37 -28.62 7.01
C TYR A 162 -2.17 -30.10 7.38
N LEU A 163 -2.95 -30.62 8.32
CA LEU A 163 -2.87 -32.00 8.79
C LEU A 163 -3.34 -33.01 7.72
N LEU A 164 -4.43 -32.70 7.01
CA LEU A 164 -5.06 -33.62 6.05
C LEU A 164 -4.44 -33.57 4.65
N HIS A 165 -4.01 -32.39 4.18
CA HIS A 165 -3.53 -32.19 2.81
C HIS A 165 -2.03 -31.86 2.71
N ARG A 166 -1.27 -31.86 3.83
CA ARG A 166 0.12 -31.33 3.90
C ARG A 166 0.25 -29.95 3.24
N SER A 167 -0.80 -29.12 3.32
CA SER A 167 -0.83 -27.86 2.60
C SER A 167 0.21 -26.90 3.16
N THR A 168 1.11 -26.44 2.30
CA THR A 168 2.35 -25.78 2.70
C THR A 168 2.15 -24.26 2.85
N TYR A 169 1.16 -23.82 3.63
CA TYR A 169 0.89 -22.38 3.84
C TYR A 169 2.13 -21.61 4.31
N GLY A 170 2.92 -22.23 5.21
CA GLY A 170 4.17 -21.66 5.69
C GLY A 170 5.24 -21.51 4.60
N TYR A 171 5.20 -22.28 3.50
CA TYR A 171 6.27 -22.23 2.49
C TYR A 171 6.24 -20.98 1.62
N TYR A 172 5.06 -20.35 1.46
CA TYR A 172 4.92 -19.25 0.52
C TYR A 172 5.52 -17.94 1.03
N PHE A 173 5.36 -17.61 2.31
CA PHE A 173 5.87 -16.35 2.86
C PHE A 173 7.17 -16.51 3.67
N LYS A 174 7.51 -17.72 4.11
CA LYS A 174 8.69 -18.00 4.94
C LYS A 174 10.02 -17.56 4.32
N PRO A 175 10.31 -17.78 3.02
CA PRO A 175 11.56 -17.29 2.45
C PRO A 175 11.73 -15.77 2.58
N LEU A 176 10.64 -15.02 2.44
CA LEU A 176 10.63 -13.57 2.62
C LEU A 176 10.72 -13.19 4.11
N GLU A 177 10.00 -13.89 4.99
CA GLU A 177 10.07 -13.64 6.44
C GLU A 177 11.47 -13.92 7.01
N ASP A 178 12.09 -15.04 6.62
CA ASP A 178 13.44 -15.42 7.05
C ASP A 178 14.47 -14.41 6.53
N TYR A 179 14.33 -13.94 5.28
CA TYR A 179 15.15 -12.85 4.73
C TYR A 179 15.04 -11.56 5.57
N ILE A 180 13.81 -11.11 5.83
CA ILE A 180 13.54 -9.89 6.59
C ILE A 180 14.11 -9.98 8.01
N LYS A 181 13.97 -11.12 8.69
CA LYS A 181 14.54 -11.33 10.03
C LYS A 181 16.06 -11.26 10.02
N ALA A 182 16.71 -11.84 9.01
CA ALA A 182 18.16 -11.80 8.88
C ALA A 182 18.68 -10.36 8.70
N GLU A 183 18.08 -9.58 7.79
CA GLU A 183 18.47 -8.19 7.52
C GLU A 183 18.25 -7.26 8.72
N ARG A 184 17.11 -7.42 9.42
CA ARG A 184 16.78 -6.62 10.61
C ARG A 184 17.68 -6.91 11.79
N ASN A 185 17.99 -8.17 12.05
CA ASN A 185 18.89 -8.53 13.15
C ASN A 185 20.33 -8.04 12.91
N ALA A 186 20.70 -7.77 11.66
CA ALA A 186 22.00 -7.25 11.31
C ALA A 186 22.13 -5.72 11.47
N SER A 187 21.04 -4.96 11.60
CA SER A 187 21.09 -3.49 11.56
C SER A 187 19.89 -2.78 12.19
N GLU A 188 20.14 -1.65 12.87
CA GLU A 188 19.08 -0.77 13.42
C GLU A 188 18.54 0.25 12.38
N GLU A 189 18.54 -0.13 11.10
CA GLU A 189 18.11 0.76 10.02
C GLU A 189 16.58 0.84 9.90
N GLU A 190 16.07 1.84 9.18
CA GLU A 190 14.64 1.96 8.96
C GLU A 190 14.20 0.96 7.88
N TYR A 191 13.17 0.15 8.14
CA TYR A 191 12.63 -0.83 7.18
C TYR A 191 11.16 -0.57 6.89
N TYR A 192 10.79 -0.70 5.62
CA TYR A 192 9.42 -0.62 5.15
C TYR A 192 9.13 -1.78 4.20
N LEU A 193 7.95 -2.39 4.35
CA LEU A 193 7.44 -3.37 3.40
C LEU A 193 6.40 -2.71 2.52
N VAL A 194 6.47 -2.96 1.22
CA VAL A 194 5.51 -2.41 0.28
C VAL A 194 5.09 -3.45 -0.73
N GLY A 195 3.81 -3.45 -1.09
CA GLY A 195 3.30 -4.44 -2.04
C GLY A 195 1.88 -4.16 -2.50
N HIS A 196 1.51 -4.86 -3.56
CA HIS A 196 0.20 -4.78 -4.17
C HIS A 196 -0.47 -6.14 -4.25
N SER A 197 -1.80 -6.20 -4.17
CA SER A 197 -2.56 -7.45 -4.28
C SER A 197 -2.03 -8.48 -3.27
N LEU A 198 -1.72 -9.70 -3.70
CA LEU A 198 -1.06 -10.73 -2.89
C LEU A 198 0.23 -10.23 -2.21
N GLY A 199 1.05 -9.43 -2.89
CA GLY A 199 2.29 -8.89 -2.33
C GLY A 199 2.04 -7.89 -1.20
N GLY A 200 0.95 -7.13 -1.28
CA GLY A 200 0.50 -6.24 -0.21
C GLY A 200 -0.06 -7.01 0.98
N GLY A 201 -0.78 -8.11 0.74
CA GLY A 201 -1.22 -9.03 1.80
C GLY A 201 -0.03 -9.63 2.56
N LEU A 202 0.98 -10.10 1.82
CA LEU A 202 2.24 -10.57 2.41
C LEU A 202 2.96 -9.49 3.22
N ALA A 203 3.05 -8.27 2.67
CA ALA A 203 3.66 -7.13 3.38
C ALA A 203 2.99 -6.92 4.75
N LYS A 204 1.65 -6.95 4.81
CA LYS A 204 0.91 -6.75 6.07
C LYS A 204 1.10 -7.88 7.07
N ILE A 205 1.06 -9.14 6.62
CA ILE A 205 1.31 -10.30 7.49
C ILE A 205 2.71 -10.23 8.07
N ILE A 206 3.73 -10.10 7.23
CA ILE A 206 5.14 -10.10 7.65
C ILE A 206 5.43 -8.84 8.47
N GLY A 207 4.88 -7.69 8.07
CA GLY A 207 5.01 -6.43 8.78
C GLY A 207 4.43 -6.48 10.19
N SER A 208 3.24 -7.05 10.36
CA SER A 208 2.62 -7.22 11.68
C SER A 208 3.43 -8.18 12.56
N ARG A 209 3.80 -9.36 12.03
CA ARG A 209 4.61 -10.35 12.77
C ARG A 209 5.97 -9.84 13.22
N ASN A 210 6.59 -9.00 12.39
CA ASN A 210 7.94 -8.55 12.63
C ASN A 210 8.00 -7.12 13.16
N LYS A 211 6.87 -6.42 13.32
CA LYS A 211 6.82 -5.00 13.74
C LYS A 211 7.50 -4.06 12.74
N ILE A 212 7.19 -4.24 11.44
CA ILE A 212 7.69 -3.41 10.33
C ILE A 212 6.50 -2.67 9.73
N PRO A 213 6.58 -1.34 9.54
CA PRO A 213 5.60 -0.61 8.76
C PRO A 213 5.40 -1.23 7.37
N ALA A 214 4.17 -1.64 7.08
CA ALA A 214 3.75 -2.27 5.84
C ALA A 214 2.71 -1.41 5.12
N ILE A 215 3.04 -1.01 3.89
CA ILE A 215 2.18 -0.20 3.02
C ILE A 215 1.65 -1.10 1.91
N ALA A 216 0.36 -1.37 1.93
CA ALA A 216 -0.29 -2.25 0.98
C ALA A 216 -1.24 -1.47 0.07
N ILE A 217 -1.18 -1.76 -1.23
CA ILE A 217 -2.07 -1.18 -2.23
C ILE A 217 -2.99 -2.28 -2.74
N SER A 218 -4.30 -2.07 -2.69
CA SER A 218 -5.29 -3.00 -3.25
C SER A 218 -5.07 -4.47 -2.82
N SER A 219 -4.77 -4.68 -1.54
CA SER A 219 -4.48 -6.02 -0.99
C SER A 219 -5.69 -6.62 -0.27
N PRO A 220 -5.78 -7.96 -0.11
CA PRO A 220 -6.71 -8.58 0.83
C PRO A 220 -6.45 -8.10 2.26
N GLY A 221 -7.45 -8.23 3.13
CA GLY A 221 -7.35 -7.97 4.57
C GLY A 221 -6.47 -8.98 5.31
N GLU A 222 -6.33 -8.77 6.61
CA GLU A 222 -5.44 -9.54 7.48
C GLU A 222 -6.03 -9.78 8.87
N ILE A 223 -7.09 -9.06 9.24
CA ILE A 223 -7.60 -9.07 10.62
C ILE A 223 -8.07 -10.48 11.05
N TYR A 224 -8.86 -11.20 10.24
CA TYR A 224 -9.35 -12.53 10.64
C TYR A 224 -8.25 -13.59 10.63
N ASN A 225 -7.15 -13.35 9.91
CA ASN A 225 -6.02 -14.25 9.85
C ASN A 225 -4.99 -14.05 10.97
N HIS A 226 -5.22 -13.14 11.92
CA HIS A 226 -4.25 -12.81 12.96
C HIS A 226 -3.85 -14.01 13.85
N ILE A 227 -4.79 -14.88 14.21
CA ILE A 227 -4.49 -16.13 14.93
C ILE A 227 -3.74 -17.11 14.02
N LYS A 228 -4.18 -17.25 12.76
CA LYS A 228 -3.59 -18.18 11.78
C LYS A 228 -2.11 -17.88 11.54
N PHE A 229 -1.77 -16.60 11.43
CA PHE A 229 -0.42 -16.12 11.14
C PHE A 229 0.27 -15.50 12.35
N ASP A 230 -0.25 -15.71 13.56
CA ASP A 230 0.43 -15.41 14.82
C ASP A 230 0.96 -13.96 14.89
N TYR A 231 0.03 -13.01 14.85
CA TYR A 231 0.24 -11.60 15.19
C TYR A 231 -0.99 -11.06 15.92
N THR A 232 -0.84 -9.94 16.63
CA THR A 232 -1.96 -9.32 17.36
C THR A 232 -2.69 -8.29 16.52
N LEU A 233 -3.92 -7.95 16.90
CA LEU A 233 -4.64 -6.83 16.28
C LEU A 233 -3.97 -5.47 16.56
N GLU A 234 -3.24 -5.35 17.67
CA GLU A 234 -2.45 -4.15 17.99
C GLU A 234 -1.28 -4.00 17.02
N ASP A 235 -0.61 -5.11 16.65
CA ASP A 235 0.43 -5.10 15.62
C ASP A 235 -0.15 -4.63 14.28
N VAL A 236 -1.32 -5.13 13.90
CA VAL A 236 -2.02 -4.65 12.68
C VAL A 236 -2.31 -3.16 12.78
N GLN A 237 -2.90 -2.71 13.88
CA GLN A 237 -3.25 -1.31 14.10
C GLN A 237 -2.05 -0.36 14.01
N THR A 238 -0.88 -0.83 14.47
CA THR A 238 0.34 -0.03 14.58
C THR A 238 1.14 -0.03 13.28
N TYR A 239 1.23 -1.18 12.61
CA TYR A 239 2.20 -1.40 11.54
C TYR A 239 1.59 -1.45 10.14
N THR A 240 0.27 -1.50 9.96
CA THR A 240 -0.32 -1.61 8.61
C THR A 240 -0.95 -0.30 8.12
N THR A 241 -0.72 -0.01 6.84
CA THR A 241 -1.46 1.00 6.08
C THR A 241 -1.92 0.38 4.77
N THR A 242 -3.21 0.50 4.46
CA THR A 242 -3.81 -0.04 3.24
C THR A 242 -4.47 1.06 2.43
N VAL A 243 -4.14 1.15 1.13
CA VAL A 243 -4.93 1.90 0.15
C VAL A 243 -5.90 0.94 -0.53
N ARG A 244 -7.19 1.21 -0.46
CA ARG A 244 -8.26 0.40 -1.05
C ARG A 244 -8.95 1.17 -2.17
N ALA A 245 -8.79 0.72 -3.39
CA ALA A 245 -9.61 1.19 -4.50
C ALA A 245 -11.07 0.75 -4.29
N GLN A 246 -12.02 1.64 -4.54
CA GLN A 246 -13.43 1.29 -4.62
C GLN A 246 -13.65 0.24 -5.71
N ASN A 247 -14.67 -0.60 -5.56
CA ASN A 247 -15.02 -1.68 -6.50
C ASN A 247 -13.92 -2.72 -6.76
N ASP A 248 -12.83 -2.74 -5.98
CA ASP A 248 -11.82 -3.79 -6.00
C ASP A 248 -12.20 -4.94 -5.05
N LEU A 249 -12.67 -6.05 -5.64
CA LEU A 249 -13.11 -7.25 -4.93
C LEU A 249 -11.99 -7.95 -4.15
N VAL A 250 -10.72 -7.80 -4.56
CA VAL A 250 -9.60 -8.44 -3.84
C VAL A 250 -9.51 -7.88 -2.43
N THR A 251 -9.81 -6.59 -2.25
CA THR A 251 -9.78 -5.94 -0.95
C THR A 251 -10.93 -6.35 -0.02
N TRP A 252 -11.92 -7.11 -0.52
CA TRP A 252 -13.07 -7.57 0.27
C TRP A 252 -12.82 -8.90 0.96
N ILE A 253 -11.80 -9.63 0.51
CA ILE A 253 -11.36 -10.86 1.18
C ILE A 253 -10.66 -10.49 2.47
N ASP A 254 -11.16 -11.03 3.59
CA ASP A 254 -10.79 -10.62 4.94
C ASP A 254 -11.09 -9.12 5.21
N ARG A 255 -10.91 -8.66 6.45
CA ARG A 255 -11.00 -7.26 6.85
C ARG A 255 -9.59 -6.67 6.93
N SER A 256 -9.39 -5.51 6.31
CA SER A 256 -8.15 -4.74 6.49
C SER A 256 -8.17 -4.02 7.84
N GLY A 257 -7.01 -3.90 8.48
CA GLY A 257 -6.84 -3.11 9.70
C GLY A 257 -5.85 -1.95 9.54
N GLY A 258 -5.47 -1.34 10.66
CA GLY A 258 -4.57 -0.19 10.67
C GLY A 258 -5.16 1.04 10.01
N LEU A 259 -4.31 1.82 9.33
CA LEU A 259 -4.77 2.97 8.55
C LEU A 259 -5.34 2.49 7.22
N ILE A 260 -6.60 2.79 6.94
CA ILE A 260 -7.24 2.45 5.67
C ILE A 260 -7.60 3.72 4.92
N GLN A 261 -6.99 3.94 3.77
CA GLN A 261 -7.39 4.98 2.84
C GLN A 261 -8.22 4.38 1.71
N HIS A 262 -9.46 4.84 1.57
CA HIS A 262 -10.26 4.54 0.38
C HIS A 262 -9.94 5.53 -0.73
N VAL A 263 -9.78 5.04 -1.97
CA VAL A 263 -9.58 5.87 -3.16
C VAL A 263 -10.64 5.56 -4.20
N GLU A 264 -10.99 6.56 -4.99
CA GLU A 264 -12.03 6.45 -6.02
C GLU A 264 -11.59 5.50 -7.13
N CYS A 265 -12.53 4.68 -7.60
CA CYS A 265 -12.41 3.99 -8.86
C CYS A 265 -13.79 3.86 -9.50
N ASP A 266 -14.06 4.74 -10.45
CA ASP A 266 -15.30 4.73 -11.21
C ASP A 266 -15.18 3.75 -12.39
N ASN A 267 -15.10 2.47 -12.06
CA ASN A 267 -15.18 1.40 -13.04
C ASN A 267 -16.05 0.26 -12.50
N SER A 268 -16.90 -0.28 -13.36
CA SER A 268 -17.70 -1.47 -13.05
C SER A 268 -16.88 -2.76 -13.11
N ASP A 269 -15.77 -2.77 -13.87
CA ASP A 269 -14.86 -3.89 -13.93
C ASP A 269 -13.88 -3.86 -12.75
N PHE A 270 -14.08 -4.76 -11.79
CA PHE A 270 -13.28 -4.82 -10.57
C PHE A 270 -11.78 -5.03 -10.85
N LEU A 271 -11.41 -5.73 -11.93
CA LEU A 271 -10.00 -5.96 -12.28
C LEU A 271 -9.33 -4.66 -12.73
N LYS A 272 -10.11 -3.76 -13.34
CA LYS A 272 -9.61 -2.43 -13.66
C LYS A 272 -9.39 -1.60 -12.40
N CYS A 273 -10.22 -1.74 -11.37
CA CYS A 273 -10.02 -1.09 -10.07
C CYS A 273 -8.91 -1.73 -9.23
N HIS A 274 -8.66 -3.02 -9.43
CA HIS A 274 -7.52 -3.73 -8.87
C HIS A 274 -6.18 -3.39 -9.55
N SER A 275 -6.18 -2.56 -10.60
CA SER A 275 -4.95 -2.19 -11.28
C SER A 275 -4.13 -1.20 -10.44
N ILE A 276 -2.93 -1.61 -10.01
CA ILE A 276 -2.01 -0.71 -9.31
C ILE A 276 -1.72 0.58 -10.08
N TYR A 277 -1.61 0.51 -11.41
CA TYR A 277 -1.38 1.71 -12.23
C TYR A 277 -2.53 2.71 -12.10
N LYS A 278 -3.78 2.25 -12.09
CA LYS A 278 -4.94 3.13 -11.89
C LYS A 278 -4.94 3.73 -10.49
N THR A 279 -4.71 2.92 -9.47
CA THR A 279 -4.63 3.37 -8.08
C THR A 279 -3.50 4.40 -7.90
N TYR A 280 -2.35 4.17 -8.52
CA TYR A 280 -1.25 5.13 -8.55
C TYR A 280 -1.67 6.45 -9.20
N CYS A 281 -2.32 6.41 -10.36
CA CYS A 281 -2.73 7.63 -11.06
C CYS A 281 -3.82 8.41 -10.31
N GLU A 282 -4.73 7.72 -9.64
CA GLU A 282 -5.71 8.38 -8.77
C GLU A 282 -5.04 9.07 -7.57
N LEU A 283 -4.11 8.38 -6.91
CA LEU A 283 -3.30 8.97 -5.84
C LEU A 283 -2.47 10.15 -6.36
N LYS A 284 -1.84 10.03 -7.54
CA LYS A 284 -1.06 11.11 -8.14
C LYS A 284 -1.93 12.35 -8.36
N LYS A 285 -3.12 12.17 -8.93
CA LYS A 285 -4.09 13.23 -9.19
C LYS A 285 -4.58 13.90 -7.90
N LYS A 286 -5.08 13.11 -6.94
CA LYS A 286 -5.70 13.64 -5.70
C LYS A 286 -4.68 14.15 -4.69
N CYS A 287 -3.47 13.61 -4.69
CA CYS A 287 -2.37 14.09 -3.86
C CYS A 287 -1.51 15.17 -4.54
N HIS A 288 -1.89 15.58 -5.76
CA HIS A 288 -1.13 16.56 -6.56
C HIS A 288 0.37 16.22 -6.63
N ALA A 289 0.69 14.94 -6.80
CA ALA A 289 2.06 14.47 -6.77
C ALA A 289 2.77 14.73 -8.10
N THR A 290 3.88 15.46 -8.04
CA THR A 290 4.77 15.67 -9.20
C THR A 290 5.73 14.50 -9.30
N THR A 291 5.52 13.64 -10.30
CA THR A 291 6.34 12.45 -10.54
C THR A 291 6.56 12.27 -12.05
N ARG A 292 7.62 11.52 -12.40
CA ARG A 292 7.96 11.22 -13.81
C ARG A 292 7.04 10.21 -14.49
N ILE A 293 6.16 9.54 -13.73
CA ILE A 293 5.22 8.56 -14.28
C ILE A 293 4.03 9.29 -14.88
N HIS A 294 3.80 9.11 -16.18
CA HIS A 294 2.67 9.74 -16.85
C HIS A 294 1.36 8.98 -16.59
N CYS A 295 0.31 9.74 -16.26
CA CYS A 295 -1.04 9.26 -16.01
C CYS A 295 -2.04 9.86 -17.02
N PRO A 296 -3.15 9.16 -17.34
CA PRO A 296 -4.15 9.69 -18.23
C PRO A 296 -4.72 11.02 -17.69
N GLY A 297 -4.69 12.06 -18.50
CA GLY A 297 -5.17 13.39 -18.10
C GLY A 297 -4.14 14.27 -17.40
N ASP A 298 -2.91 13.78 -17.17
CA ASP A 298 -1.78 14.68 -16.96
C ASP A 298 -1.75 15.67 -18.14
N PRO A 299 -1.46 16.97 -17.90
CA PRO A 299 -1.18 17.88 -18.99
C PRO A 299 -0.15 17.18 -19.88
N LYS A 300 -0.54 16.85 -21.12
CA LYS A 300 0.42 16.37 -22.11
C LYS A 300 1.57 17.37 -22.09
N ALA A 301 2.76 16.94 -22.50
CA ALA A 301 3.89 17.79 -22.84
C ALA A 301 3.56 18.76 -24.01
N MET A 302 2.42 19.45 -23.95
CA MET A 302 1.93 20.52 -24.81
C MET A 302 2.67 21.81 -24.53
N ASP A 303 3.43 21.91 -23.43
CA ASP A 303 4.33 23.04 -23.22
C ASP A 303 5.66 22.86 -23.98
N VAL A 304 6.15 21.64 -24.19
CA VAL A 304 7.40 21.42 -24.96
C VAL A 304 7.20 21.63 -26.47
N VAL A 305 5.99 21.37 -26.98
CA VAL A 305 5.65 21.63 -28.39
C VAL A 305 5.35 23.11 -28.62
N MET A 306 4.65 23.78 -27.69
CA MET A 306 4.41 25.23 -27.80
C MET A 306 5.70 26.05 -27.60
N GLU A 307 6.62 25.62 -26.74
CA GLU A 307 7.91 26.29 -26.55
C GLU A 307 8.89 26.08 -27.74
N ARG A 308 8.67 25.04 -28.56
CA ARG A 308 9.35 24.85 -29.86
C ARG A 308 8.70 25.64 -30.99
N LEU A 309 7.38 25.84 -30.96
CA LEU A 309 6.67 26.67 -31.94
C LEU A 309 6.94 28.17 -31.70
N HIS A 310 7.00 28.64 -30.45
CA HIS A 310 7.35 30.02 -30.13
C HIS A 310 8.83 30.36 -30.41
N ARG A 311 9.76 29.39 -30.30
CA ARG A 311 11.17 29.60 -30.70
C ARG A 311 11.38 29.68 -32.21
N ASN A 312 10.53 29.06 -33.02
CA ASN A 312 10.64 29.11 -34.48
C ASN A 312 9.91 30.31 -35.12
N VAL A 313 9.05 31.00 -34.37
CA VAL A 313 8.41 32.25 -34.84
C VAL A 313 9.31 33.47 -34.59
N ASN A 314 10.15 33.46 -33.55
CA ASN A 314 11.07 34.56 -33.22
C ASN A 314 12.46 34.47 -33.90
N MET A 315 12.65 33.62 -34.91
CA MET A 315 13.86 33.59 -35.75
C MET A 315 13.61 34.04 -37.20
N ASN A 316 12.40 34.53 -37.50
CA ASN A 316 12.02 35.07 -38.81
C ASN A 316 11.52 36.52 -38.74
N GLU A 317 11.89 37.26 -37.68
CA GLU A 317 11.87 38.73 -37.64
C GLU A 317 13.29 39.27 -37.50
#